data_AF-A0A7C3QAY6-F1
#
_entry.id   AF-A0A7C3QAY6-F1
#
_cell.length_a   1.000
_cell.length_b   1.000
_cell.length_c   1.000
_cell.angle_alpha   90.00
_cell.angle_beta   90.00
_cell.angle_gamma   90.00
#
_symmetry.space_group_name_H-M   'P 1'
#
loop_
_entity.id
_entity.type
_entity.pdbx_description
1 polymer ?
#
loop_
_entity_poly.entity_id
_entity_poly.type
_entity_poly.pdbx_seq_one_letter_code
_entity_poly.pdbx_strand_id
1 'polypeptide(L)'
;MAVTIQGRKPKKFRGAMTRNNKINYPCLWSYRVIGPDKGLVKTAVLEIFCDLNYSLRPGNASRTGKYHSWGVSLEVKDQAQRDILFQRLSSHPDIKVVI
;
A
#
# COMPACT_ATOMS: atom_id res chain seq x y z
N MET A 1 44.79 38.01 32.71
CA MET A 1 44.32 36.69 32.26
C MET A 1 42.86 36.53 32.67
N ALA A 2 41.92 36.64 31.72
CA ALA A 2 40.56 36.14 31.85
C ALA A 2 39.91 36.21 30.45
N VAL A 3 39.68 35.05 29.84
CA VAL A 3 39.04 34.90 28.53
C VAL A 3 37.55 34.70 28.80
N THR A 4 36.70 35.68 28.48
CA THR A 4 35.23 35.53 28.60
C THR A 4 34.65 35.04 27.27
N ILE A 5 34.07 33.86 27.34
CA ILE A 5 33.54 33.06 26.24
C ILE A 5 32.12 33.49 25.85
N GLN A 6 31.86 33.33 24.55
CA GLN A 6 30.72 33.79 23.76
C GLN A 6 29.34 33.35 24.26
N GLY A 7 28.41 34.31 24.34
CA GLY A 7 26.97 34.03 24.45
C GLY A 7 26.41 33.46 23.13
N ARG A 8 26.21 32.14 23.09
CA ARG A 8 25.49 31.47 22.00
C ARG A 8 23.99 31.72 22.17
N LYS A 9 23.34 32.28 21.14
CA LYS A 9 21.87 32.43 21.06
C LYS A 9 21.18 31.05 21.07
N PRO A 10 19.99 30.91 21.68
CA PRO A 10 19.24 29.66 21.62
C PRO A 10 18.67 29.43 20.21
N LYS A 11 19.05 28.31 19.57
CA LYS A 11 18.37 27.79 18.39
C LYS A 11 16.99 27.30 18.81
N LYS A 12 15.93 27.99 18.39
CA LYS A 12 14.55 27.52 18.52
C LYS A 12 14.41 26.20 17.77
N PHE A 13 14.28 25.10 18.50
CA PHE A 13 13.79 23.84 17.95
C PHE A 13 12.30 24.01 17.64
N ARG A 14 11.98 24.21 16.37
CA ARG A 14 10.61 24.03 15.87
C ARG A 14 10.30 22.54 16.01
N GLY A 15 9.38 22.21 16.91
CA GLY A 15 8.90 20.85 17.13
C GLY A 15 8.44 20.20 15.83
N ALA A 16 8.82 18.94 15.63
CA ALA A 16 8.28 18.13 14.57
C ALA A 16 6.77 17.93 14.82
N MET A 17 5.93 18.47 13.94
CA MET A 17 4.52 18.09 13.86
C MET A 17 4.44 16.65 13.36
N THR A 18 4.46 15.68 14.26
CA THR A 18 4.01 14.32 13.94
C THR A 18 2.50 14.40 13.72
N ARG A 19 2.08 14.61 12.46
CA ARG A 19 0.70 14.34 12.07
C ARG A 19 0.46 12.87 12.30
N ASN A 20 -0.21 12.56 13.41
CA ASN A 20 -0.55 11.23 13.85
C ASN A 20 -1.51 10.61 12.80
N ASN A 21 -0.94 9.95 11.79
CA ASN A 21 -1.64 9.35 10.65
C ASN A 21 -2.29 8.01 11.05
N LYS A 22 -3.17 8.06 12.05
CA LYS A 22 -3.99 6.91 12.42
C LYS A 22 -5.02 6.69 11.32
N ILE A 23 -5.02 5.50 10.73
CA ILE A 23 -6.05 5.07 9.78
C ILE A 23 -7.28 4.69 10.60
N ASN A 24 -8.43 5.25 10.27
CA ASN A 24 -9.72 4.85 10.84
C ASN A 24 -10.22 3.62 10.11
N TYR A 25 -10.37 2.52 10.85
CA TYR A 25 -10.96 1.28 10.35
C TYR A 25 -12.40 1.12 10.88
N PRO A 26 -13.29 0.39 10.17
CA PRO A 26 -13.08 -0.17 8.84
C PRO A 26 -13.00 0.92 7.76
N CYS A 27 -12.21 0.68 6.71
CA CYS A 27 -12.11 1.61 5.59
C CYS A 27 -12.01 0.88 4.26
N LEU A 28 -12.46 1.54 3.18
CA LEU A 28 -12.23 1.05 1.83
C LEU A 28 -10.74 1.17 1.48
N TRP A 29 -10.12 0.05 1.15
CA TRP A 29 -8.74 -0.05 0.72
C TRP A 29 -8.67 -0.56 -0.72
N SER A 30 -7.75 -0.01 -1.50
CA SER A 30 -7.54 -0.39 -2.90
C SER A 30 -6.09 -0.85 -3.11
N TYR A 31 -5.93 -2.02 -3.71
CA TYR A 31 -4.67 -2.55 -4.19
C TYR A 31 -4.64 -2.51 -5.72
N ARG A 32 -3.46 -2.34 -6.27
CA ARG A 32 -3.19 -2.55 -7.69
C ARG A 32 -2.27 -3.74 -7.86
N VAL A 33 -2.78 -4.80 -8.46
CA VAL A 33 -2.03 -6.01 -8.77
C VAL A 33 -1.65 -6.01 -10.25
N ILE A 34 -0.43 -6.42 -10.54
CA ILE A 34 0.11 -6.44 -11.91
C ILE A 34 0.74 -7.80 -12.16
N GLY A 35 0.38 -8.42 -13.28
CA GLY A 35 0.96 -9.70 -13.70
C GLY A 35 0.99 -9.85 -15.22
N PRO A 36 1.65 -10.90 -15.71
CA PRO A 36 1.87 -11.12 -17.14
C PRO A 36 0.61 -11.61 -17.87
N ASP A 37 -0.27 -12.33 -17.18
CA ASP A 37 -1.48 -12.90 -17.75
C ASP A 37 -2.73 -12.36 -17.05
N LYS A 38 -3.69 -11.88 -17.85
CA LYS A 38 -4.92 -11.28 -17.35
C LYS A 38 -5.81 -12.30 -16.61
N GLY A 39 -5.88 -13.53 -17.11
CA GLY A 39 -6.67 -14.62 -16.56
C GLY A 39 -6.09 -15.10 -15.23
N LEU A 40 -4.78 -15.39 -15.21
CA LEU A 40 -4.09 -15.88 -14.01
C LEU A 40 -4.15 -14.85 -12.87
N VAL A 41 -3.94 -13.56 -13.16
CA VAL A 41 -4.07 -12.50 -12.14
C VAL A 41 -5.50 -12.43 -11.58
N LYS A 42 -6.51 -12.58 -12.45
CA LYS A 42 -7.91 -12.57 -12.01
C LYS A 42 -8.21 -13.79 -11.13
N THR A 43 -7.73 -14.98 -11.50
CA THR A 43 -7.87 -16.21 -10.70
C THR A 43 -7.19 -16.06 -9.35
N ALA A 44 -5.95 -15.56 -9.31
CA ALA A 44 -5.21 -15.31 -8.07
C ALA A 44 -6.00 -14.39 -7.10
N VAL A 45 -6.61 -13.32 -7.63
CA VAL A 45 -7.45 -12.44 -6.81
C VAL A 45 -8.72 -13.16 -6.33
N LEU A 46 -9.37 -13.95 -7.17
CA LEU A 46 -10.54 -14.75 -6.77
C LEU A 46 -10.21 -15.73 -5.63
N GLU A 47 -9.05 -16.39 -5.69
CA GLU A 47 -8.59 -17.33 -4.67
C GLU A 47 -8.27 -16.64 -3.34
N ILE A 48 -7.60 -15.48 -3.38
CA ILE A 48 -7.20 -14.75 -2.16
C ILE A 48 -8.39 -14.10 -1.47
N PHE A 49 -9.37 -13.61 -2.23
CA PHE A 49 -10.50 -12.81 -1.75
C PHE A 49 -11.85 -13.55 -1.78
N CYS A 50 -11.86 -14.88 -1.96
CA CYS A 50 -13.07 -15.68 -2.18
C CYS A 50 -14.22 -15.37 -1.19
N ASP A 51 -13.90 -15.26 0.10
CA ASP A 51 -14.88 -15.01 1.17
C ASP A 51 -15.10 -13.52 1.50
N LEU A 52 -14.48 -12.61 0.75
CA LEU A 52 -14.54 -11.17 1.00
C LEU A 52 -15.37 -10.46 -0.07
N ASN A 53 -16.11 -9.42 0.33
CA ASN A 53 -16.77 -8.55 -0.63
C ASN A 53 -15.73 -7.59 -1.23
N TYR A 54 -15.35 -7.80 -2.49
CA TYR A 54 -14.40 -6.95 -3.20
C TYR A 54 -14.91 -6.55 -4.59
N SER A 55 -14.40 -5.43 -5.07
CA SER A 55 -14.60 -4.94 -6.43
C SER A 55 -13.31 -5.09 -7.22
N LEU A 56 -13.39 -5.80 -8.35
CA LEU A 56 -12.28 -5.95 -9.28
C LEU A 56 -12.52 -5.11 -10.53
N ARG A 57 -11.57 -4.24 -10.88
CA ARG A 57 -11.62 -3.45 -12.12
C ARG A 57 -10.34 -3.64 -12.94
N PRO A 58 -10.46 -3.89 -14.26
CA PRO A 58 -9.28 -3.92 -15.12
C PRO A 58 -8.65 -2.53 -15.14
N GLY A 59 -7.33 -2.48 -14.98
CA GLY A 59 -6.55 -1.28 -15.16
C GLY A 59 -6.06 -1.15 -16.61
N ASN A 60 -5.08 -0.28 -16.81
CA ASN A 60 -4.46 -0.11 -18.11
C ASN A 60 -3.61 -1.33 -18.47
N ALA A 61 -3.66 -1.73 -19.73
CA ALA A 61 -2.66 -2.62 -20.31
C ALA A 61 -1.37 -1.82 -20.51
N SER A 62 -0.23 -2.44 -20.23
CA SER A 62 1.06 -1.83 -20.56
C SER A 62 1.18 -1.55 -22.06
N ARG A 63 2.01 -0.57 -22.45
CA ARG A 63 2.21 -0.16 -23.85
C ARG A 63 2.64 -1.31 -24.79
N THR A 64 3.26 -2.36 -24.24
CA THR A 64 3.70 -3.56 -24.96
C THR A 64 2.75 -4.75 -24.79
N GLY A 65 1.66 -4.63 -24.03
CA GLY A 65 0.73 -5.73 -23.75
C GLY A 65 1.26 -6.83 -22.82
N LYS A 66 2.53 -6.77 -22.41
CA LYS A 66 3.20 -7.80 -21.59
C LYS A 66 2.67 -7.89 -20.16
N TYR A 67 2.13 -6.78 -19.64
CA TYR A 67 1.60 -6.72 -18.28
C TYR A 67 0.19 -6.15 -18.26
N HIS A 68 -0.63 -6.76 -17.42
CA HIS A 68 -1.99 -6.37 -17.13
C HIS A 68 -2.12 -5.95 -15.67
N SER A 69 -2.65 -4.75 -15.46
CA SER A 69 -2.95 -4.25 -14.12
C SER A 69 -4.42 -4.45 -13.79
N TRP A 70 -4.72 -4.69 -12.52
CA TRP A 70 -6.07 -4.76 -11.99
C TRP A 70 -6.13 -4.00 -10.67
N GLY A 71 -7.21 -3.25 -10.48
CA GLY A 71 -7.54 -2.62 -9.21
C GLY A 71 -8.48 -3.52 -8.41
N VAL A 72 -8.11 -3.83 -7.19
CA VAL A 72 -8.91 -4.60 -6.22
C VAL A 72 -9.26 -3.67 -5.08
N SER A 73 -10.54 -3.40 -4.87
CA SER A 73 -11.02 -2.57 -3.76
C SER A 73 -11.90 -3.37 -2.81
N LEU A 74 -11.68 -3.26 -1.51
CA LEU A 74 -12.50 -3.90 -0.50
C LEU A 74 -12.47 -3.14 0.81
N GLU A 75 -13.43 -3.43 1.68
CA GLU A 75 -13.41 -2.91 3.05
C GLU A 75 -12.46 -3.76 3.91
N VAL A 76 -11.49 -3.10 4.55
CA VAL A 76 -10.60 -3.72 5.53
C VAL A 76 -11.00 -3.30 6.94
N LYS A 77 -11.08 -4.25 7.86
CA LYS A 77 -11.53 -4.09 9.24
C LYS A 77 -10.44 -3.59 10.18
N ASP A 78 -9.18 -3.87 9.85
CA ASP A 78 -8.03 -3.56 10.67
C ASP A 78 -6.73 -3.64 9.85
N GLN A 79 -5.63 -3.22 10.48
CA GLN A 79 -4.31 -3.23 9.86
C GLN A 79 -3.80 -4.65 9.57
N ALA A 80 -4.05 -5.62 10.46
CA ALA A 80 -3.59 -6.99 10.26
C ALA A 80 -4.27 -7.64 9.05
N GLN A 81 -5.58 -7.41 8.85
CA GLN A 81 -6.28 -7.86 7.66
C GLN A 81 -5.65 -7.28 6.38
N ARG A 82 -5.36 -5.97 6.38
CA ARG A 82 -4.69 -5.31 5.25
C ARG A 82 -3.31 -5.93 4.98
N ASP A 83 -2.49 -6.11 6.02
CA ASP A 83 -1.13 -6.65 5.90
C ASP A 83 -1.15 -8.10 5.39
N ILE A 84 -2.06 -8.95 5.90
CA ILE A 84 -2.23 -10.33 5.44
C ILE A 84 -2.60 -10.38 3.95
N LEU A 85 -3.53 -9.52 3.52
CA LEU A 85 -3.94 -9.45 2.12
C LEU A 85 -2.81 -9.01 1.21
N PHE A 86 -2.05 -7.99 1.62
CA PHE A 86 -0.88 -7.54 0.88
C PHE A 86 0.18 -8.65 0.75
N GLN A 87 0.48 -9.36 1.85
CA GLN A 87 1.43 -10.48 1.84
C GLN A 87 0.98 -11.63 0.93
N ARG A 88 -0.30 -12.01 0.99
CA ARG A 88 -0.87 -13.06 0.12
C ARG A 88 -0.76 -12.68 -1.36
N LEU A 89 -1.15 -11.45 -1.69
CA LEU A 89 -1.04 -10.92 -3.05
C LEU A 89 0.42 -10.90 -3.53
N SER A 90 1.34 -10.42 -2.69
CA SER A 90 2.75 -10.28 -3.05
C SER A 90 3.50 -11.62 -3.13
N SER A 91 3.00 -12.67 -2.49
CA SER A 91 3.60 -14.01 -2.52
C SER A 91 3.03 -14.90 -3.63
N HIS A 92 1.97 -14.45 -4.33
CA HIS A 92 1.34 -15.24 -5.38
C HIS A 92 2.21 -15.29 -6.65
N PRO A 93 2.50 -16.47 -7.22
CA PRO A 93 3.44 -16.62 -8.35
C PRO A 93 3.05 -15.84 -9.62
N ASP A 94 1.75 -15.73 -9.86
CA ASP A 94 1.15 -15.03 -11.00
C ASP A 94 1.06 -13.51 -10.83
N ILE A 95 1.30 -13.00 -9.61
CA ILE A 95 1.31 -11.58 -9.32
C ILE A 95 2.77 -11.13 -9.21
N LYS A 96 3.17 -10.18 -10.05
CA LYS A 96 4.55 -9.67 -10.08
C LYS A 96 4.73 -8.44 -9.22
N VAL A 97 3.70 -7.60 -9.13
CA VAL A 97 3.75 -6.34 -8.37
C VAL A 97 2.41 -6.08 -7.71
N VAL A 98 2.47 -5.55 -6.48
CA VAL A 98 1.32 -5.02 -5.72
C VAL A 98 1.64 -3.58 -5.31
N ILE A 99 0.69 -2.65 -5.52
CA ILE A 99 0.81 -1.22 -5.20
C ILE A 99 -0.41 -0.77 -4.40
#